data_AF-A0A5J4UR62-F1
#
_entry.id   AF-A0A5J4UR62-F1
#
_cell.length_a   1.000
_cell.length_b   1.000
_cell.length_c   1.000
_cell.angle_alpha   90.00
_cell.angle_beta   90.00
_cell.angle_gamma   90.00
#
_symmetry.space_group_name_H-M   'P 1'
#
loop_
_entity.id
_entity.type
_entity.pdbx_description
1 polymer ?
#
loop_
_entity_poly.entity_id
_entity_poly.type
_entity_poly.pdbx_seq_one_letter_code
_entity_poly.pdbx_strand_id
1 'polypeptide(L)'
;MVAFDQEISSGIWEFTAKGNIIKNAAGIGIIDASQTEILHPFIFRSSFSNKSICYIGKTPYIKGLGKINSENQEIKPGDEVRAIVDFESNSHTFSLRINNEIQPFCVTHIPDRVKFILVFSAMNVEWEFISLKELNKRHGAYGTVYLSFNNELDIIAAKVMRIEKFDEREWDAAGKLNQHEFQCPFIMKYLRAKAFQTDALILMEYANAKSLDSIVKDKTKNLSNGTYRAL
;
A
#
# COMPACT_ATOMS: atom_id res chain seq x y z
N MET A 1 5.86 -11.53 -19.74
CA MET A 1 5.42 -10.97 -18.43
C MET A 1 6.46 -11.27 -17.40
N VAL A 2 6.65 -10.37 -16.45
CA VAL A 2 7.47 -10.56 -15.26
C VAL A 2 6.55 -10.44 -14.05
N ALA A 3 6.54 -11.45 -13.19
CA ALA A 3 5.86 -11.38 -11.90
C ALA A 3 6.86 -11.05 -10.80
N PHE A 4 6.45 -10.14 -9.91
CA PHE A 4 7.19 -9.83 -8.71
C PHE A 4 6.87 -10.87 -7.66
N ASP A 5 7.88 -11.43 -7.01
CA ASP A 5 7.68 -12.62 -6.18
C ASP A 5 6.89 -12.36 -4.89
N GLN A 6 6.82 -11.09 -4.46
CA GLN A 6 6.04 -10.67 -3.30
C GLN A 6 4.55 -11.00 -3.49
N GLU A 7 4.06 -11.96 -2.71
CA GLU A 7 2.64 -12.28 -2.58
C GLU A 7 1.97 -11.31 -1.60
N ILE A 8 0.83 -10.76 -2.03
CA ILE A 8 -0.01 -9.86 -1.24
C ILE A 8 -1.38 -10.51 -1.05
N SER A 9 -1.87 -10.49 0.19
CA SER A 9 -3.14 -11.12 0.59
C SER A 9 -3.96 -10.31 1.60
N SER A 10 -3.47 -9.13 1.98
CA SER A 10 -4.15 -8.23 2.93
C SER A 10 -3.63 -6.79 2.79
N GLY A 11 -4.38 -5.84 3.33
CA GLY A 11 -4.05 -4.41 3.29
C GLY A 11 -4.34 -3.75 1.93
N ILE A 12 -3.96 -2.49 1.79
CA ILE A 12 -4.00 -1.76 0.52
C ILE A 12 -2.58 -1.56 0.04
N TRP A 13 -2.29 -1.96 -1.19
CA TRP A 13 -0.94 -1.93 -1.76
C TRP A 13 -0.91 -1.13 -3.05
N GLU A 14 0.19 -0.39 -3.24
CA GLU A 14 0.52 0.37 -4.43
C GLU A 14 1.85 -0.14 -5.00
N PHE A 15 1.80 -0.57 -6.25
CA PHE A 15 2.97 -0.91 -7.04
C PHE A 15 3.17 0.18 -8.10
N THR A 16 4.29 0.88 -8.03
CA THR A 16 4.62 2.02 -8.91
C THR A 16 5.76 1.63 -9.84
N ALA A 17 5.53 1.82 -11.14
CA ALA A 17 6.56 1.67 -12.17
C ALA A 17 6.43 2.77 -13.21
N LYS A 18 7.55 3.19 -13.79
CA LYS A 18 7.59 4.17 -14.87
C LYS A 18 7.87 3.50 -16.21
N GLY A 19 7.08 3.84 -17.22
CA GLY A 19 7.27 3.32 -18.56
C GLY A 19 8.31 4.12 -19.33
N ASN A 20 9.59 3.73 -19.30
CA ASN A 20 10.64 4.49 -20.00
C ASN A 20 10.57 4.30 -21.52
N ILE A 21 10.38 3.06 -21.98
CA ILE A 21 10.13 2.75 -23.39
C ILE A 21 8.85 1.92 -23.47
N ILE A 22 7.75 2.55 -23.90
CA ILE A 22 6.45 1.92 -24.02
C ILE A 22 6.09 1.76 -25.50
N LYS A 23 5.68 0.54 -25.86
CA LYS A 23 5.12 0.19 -27.17
C LYS A 23 3.72 -0.37 -27.00
N ASN A 24 3.00 -0.47 -28.12
CA ASN A 24 1.71 -1.14 -28.20
C ASN A 24 1.79 -2.45 -27.42
N ALA A 25 0.91 -2.60 -26.44
CA ALA A 25 0.77 -3.75 -25.56
C ALA A 25 1.71 -3.90 -24.33
N ALA A 26 2.46 -2.88 -23.94
CA ALA A 26 3.04 -2.85 -22.59
C ALA A 26 1.97 -2.58 -21.53
N GLY A 27 2.16 -3.10 -20.33
CA GLY A 27 1.17 -2.95 -19.27
C GLY A 27 1.63 -3.36 -17.89
N ILE A 28 0.72 -3.23 -16.95
CA ILE A 28 0.91 -3.50 -15.51
C ILE A 28 -0.35 -4.18 -14.98
N GLY A 29 -0.23 -4.99 -13.94
CA GLY A 29 -1.38 -5.68 -13.40
C GLY A 29 -1.11 -6.53 -12.19
N ILE A 30 -2.01 -7.48 -11.98
CA ILE A 30 -1.94 -8.51 -10.96
C ILE A 30 -2.23 -9.88 -11.55
N ILE A 31 -1.75 -10.92 -10.86
CA ILE A 31 -2.06 -12.33 -11.15
C ILE A 31 -2.35 -13.05 -9.83
N ASP A 32 -3.26 -14.03 -9.85
CA ASP A 32 -3.47 -14.94 -8.71
C ASP A 32 -2.14 -15.62 -8.33
N ALA A 33 -1.75 -15.51 -7.07
CA ALA A 33 -0.50 -16.07 -6.56
C ALA A 33 -0.47 -17.61 -6.62
N SER A 34 -1.64 -18.27 -6.71
CA SER A 34 -1.73 -19.72 -6.89
C SER A 34 -1.29 -20.20 -8.29
N GLN A 35 -1.04 -19.28 -9.22
CA GLN A 35 -0.80 -19.61 -10.60
C GLN A 35 0.67 -20.01 -10.82
N THR A 36 0.89 -21.27 -11.24
CA THR A 36 2.22 -21.84 -11.49
C THR A 36 2.81 -21.42 -12.83
N GLU A 37 1.98 -21.01 -13.78
CA GLU A 37 2.38 -20.58 -15.13
C GLU A 37 1.88 -19.17 -15.45
N ILE A 38 2.79 -18.26 -15.78
CA ILE A 38 2.46 -16.88 -16.12
C ILE A 38 2.02 -16.81 -17.59
N LEU A 39 0.72 -16.95 -17.83
CA LEU A 39 0.14 -16.86 -19.17
C LEU A 39 0.06 -15.41 -19.65
N HIS A 40 0.43 -15.17 -20.92
CA HIS A 40 0.31 -13.84 -21.51
C HIS A 40 -1.18 -13.42 -21.66
N PRO A 41 -1.56 -12.16 -21.35
CA PRO A 41 -2.94 -11.67 -21.40
C PRO A 41 -3.62 -11.74 -22.78
N PHE A 42 -2.88 -12.00 -23.86
CA PHE A 42 -3.42 -12.12 -25.22
C PHE A 42 -3.70 -13.57 -25.64
N ILE A 43 -3.44 -14.55 -24.76
CA ILE A 43 -3.73 -15.96 -25.07
C ILE A 43 -5.23 -16.19 -24.84
N PHE A 44 -6.04 -15.89 -25.85
CA PHE A 44 -7.50 -16.02 -25.81
C PHE A 44 -7.98 -17.48 -25.71
N ARG A 45 -7.18 -18.43 -26.19
CA ARG A 45 -7.52 -19.87 -26.18
C ARG A 45 -7.50 -20.51 -24.78
N SER A 46 -7.02 -19.78 -23.76
CA SER A 46 -6.93 -20.24 -22.36
C SER A 46 -7.58 -19.26 -21.36
N SER A 47 -8.55 -18.45 -21.79
CA SER A 47 -9.24 -17.48 -20.92
C SER A 47 -9.84 -18.09 -19.65
N PHE A 48 -10.18 -19.39 -19.67
CA PHE A 48 -10.66 -20.12 -18.49
C PHE A 48 -9.59 -20.37 -17.42
N SER A 49 -8.31 -20.37 -17.77
CA SER A 49 -7.19 -20.56 -16.81
C SER A 49 -6.36 -19.30 -16.57
N ASN A 50 -6.58 -18.23 -17.34
CA ASN A 50 -5.89 -16.97 -17.13
C ASN A 50 -6.48 -16.24 -15.91
N LYS A 51 -5.74 -16.15 -14.81
CA LYS A 51 -6.16 -15.45 -13.60
C LYS A 51 -5.48 -14.08 -13.43
N SER A 52 -5.03 -13.49 -14.53
CA SER A 52 -4.46 -12.13 -14.53
C SER A 52 -5.52 -11.06 -14.75
N ILE A 53 -5.28 -9.90 -14.15
CA ILE A 53 -5.97 -8.64 -14.41
C ILE A 53 -4.88 -7.64 -14.79
N CYS A 54 -4.89 -7.15 -16.02
CA CYS A 54 -3.85 -6.29 -16.55
C CYS A 54 -4.45 -5.03 -17.17
N TYR A 55 -3.75 -3.91 -17.07
CA TYR A 55 -4.01 -2.74 -17.88
C TYR A 55 -2.92 -2.63 -18.94
N ILE A 56 -3.32 -2.67 -20.21
CA ILE A 56 -2.38 -2.78 -21.34
C ILE A 56 -2.74 -1.74 -22.40
N GLY A 57 -1.79 -0.87 -22.71
CA GLY A 57 -2.06 0.33 -23.52
C GLY A 57 -3.12 1.20 -22.81
N LYS A 58 -4.37 1.16 -23.30
CA LYS A 58 -5.55 1.84 -22.71
C LYS A 58 -6.67 0.90 -22.28
N THR A 59 -6.42 -0.41 -22.32
CA THR A 59 -7.47 -1.42 -22.17
C THR A 59 -7.21 -2.27 -20.93
N PRO A 60 -8.14 -2.33 -19.96
CA PRO A 60 -8.13 -3.34 -18.92
C PRO A 60 -8.52 -4.71 -19.50
N TYR A 61 -7.72 -5.72 -19.23
CA TYR A 61 -7.94 -7.13 -19.54
C TYR A 61 -8.21 -7.89 -18.24
N ILE A 62 -9.37 -8.53 -18.16
CA ILE A 62 -9.78 -9.33 -17.01
C ILE A 62 -9.84 -10.79 -17.49
N LYS A 63 -8.95 -11.65 -16.98
CA LYS A 63 -8.86 -13.06 -17.39
C LYS A 63 -8.70 -13.22 -18.91
N GLY A 64 -7.89 -12.34 -19.52
CA GLY A 64 -7.66 -12.29 -20.97
C GLY A 64 -8.75 -11.60 -21.79
N LEU A 65 -9.87 -11.16 -21.19
CA LEU A 65 -10.93 -10.44 -21.89
C LEU A 65 -10.74 -8.93 -21.77
N GLY A 66 -10.47 -8.26 -22.88
CA GLY A 66 -10.36 -6.80 -22.95
C GLY A 66 -11.71 -6.12 -22.72
N LYS A 67 -11.74 -5.06 -21.91
CA LYS A 67 -12.90 -4.21 -21.66
C LYS A 67 -12.59 -2.81 -22.20
N ILE A 68 -13.20 -2.47 -23.34
CA ILE A 68 -12.96 -1.20 -24.02
C ILE A 68 -13.74 -0.10 -23.30
N ASN A 69 -13.04 0.97 -22.90
CA ASN A 69 -13.62 2.22 -22.45
C ASN A 69 -12.89 3.37 -23.18
N SER A 70 -13.62 4.33 -23.75
CA SER A 70 -13.07 5.48 -24.45
C SER A 70 -12.42 6.52 -23.52
N GLU A 71 -12.75 6.50 -22.23
CA GLU A 71 -12.24 7.46 -21.24
C GLU A 71 -10.89 7.06 -20.63
N ASN A 72 -10.45 5.83 -20.89
CA ASN A 72 -9.17 5.31 -20.42
C ASN A 72 -7.99 5.98 -21.14
N GLN A 73 -6.98 6.38 -20.37
CA GLN A 73 -5.75 6.95 -20.89
C GLN A 73 -4.77 5.87 -21.29
N GLU A 74 -4.21 6.00 -22.48
CA GLU A 74 -3.13 5.12 -22.90
C GLU A 74 -1.85 5.40 -22.10
N ILE A 75 -1.19 4.33 -21.62
CA ILE A 75 0.15 4.43 -21.04
C ILE A 75 1.12 4.88 -22.13
N LYS A 76 1.84 5.98 -21.88
CA LYS A 76 2.84 6.55 -22.78
C LYS A 76 4.26 6.46 -22.19
N PRO A 77 5.29 6.57 -23.04
CA PRO A 77 6.66 6.73 -22.56
C PRO A 77 6.78 7.94 -21.62
N GLY A 78 7.41 7.74 -20.47
CA GLY A 78 7.58 8.73 -19.41
C GLY A 78 6.53 8.68 -18.30
N ASP A 79 5.40 8.00 -18.50
CA ASP A 79 4.33 7.93 -17.50
C ASP A 79 4.73 7.11 -16.27
N GLU A 80 4.39 7.64 -15.11
CA GLU A 80 4.39 6.89 -13.86
C GLU A 80 3.05 6.16 -13.71
N VAL A 81 3.08 4.84 -13.62
CA VAL A 81 1.87 4.01 -13.51
C VAL A 81 1.82 3.34 -12.15
N ARG A 82 0.70 3.51 -11.44
CA ARG A 82 0.47 2.94 -10.11
C ARG A 82 -0.67 1.95 -10.17
N ALA A 83 -0.36 0.68 -9.94
CA ALA A 83 -1.34 -0.38 -9.75
C ALA A 83 -1.70 -0.45 -8.27
N ILE A 84 -2.98 -0.33 -7.96
CA ILE A 84 -3.49 -0.31 -6.58
C ILE A 84 -4.36 -1.54 -6.36
N VAL A 85 -4.05 -2.28 -5.31
CA VAL A 85 -4.80 -3.44 -4.83
C VAL A 85 -5.34 -3.12 -3.44
N ASP A 86 -6.63 -3.33 -3.23
CA ASP A 86 -7.29 -3.11 -1.94
C ASP A 86 -7.95 -4.41 -1.47
N PHE A 87 -7.41 -5.01 -0.40
CA PHE A 87 -7.98 -6.16 0.28
C PHE A 87 -8.87 -5.81 1.49
N GLU A 88 -9.00 -4.53 1.83
CA GLU A 88 -9.80 -4.06 2.97
C GLU A 88 -11.26 -3.74 2.59
N SER A 89 -11.50 -3.38 1.33
CA SER A 89 -12.85 -3.18 0.78
C SER A 89 -13.70 -4.47 0.84
N ASN A 90 -15.02 -4.32 1.03
CA ASN A 90 -16.01 -5.43 1.10
C ASN A 90 -15.89 -6.44 -0.05
N SER A 91 -15.46 -5.97 -1.22
CA SER A 91 -14.98 -6.81 -2.32
C SER A 91 -13.56 -6.36 -2.65
N HIS A 92 -12.58 -7.25 -2.61
CA HIS A 92 -11.21 -6.90 -2.98
C HIS A 92 -11.18 -6.22 -4.35
N THR A 93 -10.40 -5.15 -4.50
CA THR A 93 -10.39 -4.35 -5.72
C THR A 93 -9.01 -4.17 -6.33
N PHE A 94 -8.99 -3.97 -7.64
CA PHE A 94 -7.84 -3.52 -8.40
C PHE A 94 -8.22 -2.26 -9.21
N SER A 95 -7.40 -1.24 -9.08
CA SER A 95 -7.52 0.02 -9.83
C SER A 95 -6.14 0.50 -10.26
N LEU A 96 -6.13 1.55 -11.08
CA LEU A 96 -4.89 2.06 -11.66
C LEU A 96 -4.91 3.58 -11.74
N ARG A 97 -3.74 4.17 -11.51
CA ARG A 97 -3.47 5.58 -11.73
C ARG A 97 -2.35 5.73 -12.75
N ILE A 98 -2.51 6.66 -13.68
CA ILE A 98 -1.45 7.10 -14.59
C ILE A 98 -1.10 8.53 -14.20
N ASN A 99 0.16 8.75 -13.87
CA ASN A 99 0.68 9.95 -13.23
C ASN A 99 -0.13 10.26 -11.95
N ASN A 100 -0.97 11.29 -11.99
CA ASN A 100 -1.84 11.67 -10.88
C ASN A 100 -3.34 11.41 -11.14
N GLU A 101 -3.69 10.78 -12.27
CA GLU A 101 -5.07 10.60 -12.70
C GLU A 101 -5.52 9.14 -12.57
N ILE A 102 -6.58 8.94 -11.78
CA ILE A 102 -7.21 7.63 -11.59
C ILE A 102 -7.93 7.25 -12.88
N GLN A 103 -7.65 6.05 -13.37
CA GLN A 103 -8.31 5.54 -14.56
C GLN A 103 -9.78 5.19 -14.26
N PRO A 104 -10.72 5.44 -15.19
CA PRO A 104 -12.15 5.28 -14.97
C PRO A 104 -12.60 3.80 -15.04
N PHE A 105 -11.91 2.94 -14.29
CA PHE A 105 -12.29 1.55 -14.07
C PHE A 105 -11.89 1.10 -12.66
N CYS A 106 -12.65 0.15 -12.13
CA CYS A 106 -12.29 -0.58 -10.92
C CYS A 106 -12.73 -2.03 -11.10
N VAL A 107 -11.80 -2.97 -10.90
CA VAL A 107 -12.09 -4.40 -10.97
C VAL A 107 -12.35 -4.88 -9.55
N THR A 108 -13.58 -5.28 -9.27
CA THR A 108 -13.96 -5.91 -7.99
C THR A 108 -13.81 -7.43 -8.05
N HIS A 109 -13.80 -8.10 -6.90
CA HIS A 109 -13.72 -9.56 -6.78
C HIS A 109 -12.43 -10.14 -7.38
N ILE A 110 -11.31 -9.46 -7.12
CA ILE A 110 -9.98 -9.97 -7.48
C ILE A 110 -9.61 -11.18 -6.61
N PRO A 111 -8.61 -12.00 -7.01
CA PRO A 111 -8.18 -13.15 -6.19
C PRO A 111 -7.73 -12.74 -4.79
N ASP A 112 -7.90 -13.63 -3.80
CA ASP A 112 -7.55 -13.39 -2.39
C ASP A 112 -6.04 -13.25 -2.14
N ARG A 113 -5.22 -13.69 -3.09
CA ARG A 113 -3.77 -13.60 -3.04
C ARG A 113 -3.26 -13.26 -4.42
N VAL A 114 -2.47 -12.21 -4.52
CA VAL A 114 -2.00 -11.70 -5.81
C VAL A 114 -0.51 -11.39 -5.80
N LYS A 115 0.10 -11.45 -6.98
CA LYS A 115 1.42 -10.91 -7.26
C LYS A 115 1.28 -9.78 -8.29
N PHE A 116 2.06 -8.72 -8.14
CA PHE A 116 2.13 -7.67 -9.16
C PHE A 116 2.91 -8.17 -10.38
N ILE A 117 2.51 -7.70 -11.55
CA ILE A 117 3.11 -8.10 -12.83
C ILE A 117 3.37 -6.90 -13.72
N LEU A 118 4.44 -7.00 -14.52
CA LEU A 118 4.69 -6.13 -15.67
C LEU A 118 4.57 -6.94 -16.96
N VAL A 119 3.88 -6.35 -17.94
CA VAL A 119 3.66 -6.91 -19.27
C VAL A 119 4.61 -6.22 -20.25
N PHE A 120 5.41 -7.04 -20.93
CA PHE A 120 6.36 -6.64 -21.95
C PHE A 120 5.88 -7.22 -23.27
N SER A 121 5.48 -6.37 -24.22
CA SER A 121 4.99 -6.79 -25.54
C SER A 121 6.07 -6.93 -26.60
N ALA A 122 7.24 -6.32 -26.38
CA ALA A 122 8.37 -6.37 -27.30
C ALA A 122 9.68 -6.36 -26.51
N MET A 123 10.77 -6.81 -27.16
CA MET A 123 12.10 -6.93 -26.54
C MET A 123 12.67 -5.59 -26.03
N ASN A 124 12.19 -4.45 -26.54
CA ASN A 124 12.70 -3.14 -26.20
C ASN A 124 11.72 -2.34 -25.31
N VAL A 125 10.73 -3.00 -24.71
CA VAL A 125 9.88 -2.36 -23.69
C VAL A 125 10.69 -2.25 -22.40
N GLU A 126 10.72 -1.06 -21.82
CA GLU A 126 11.47 -0.77 -20.60
C GLU A 126 10.55 -0.20 -19.54
N TRP A 127 10.51 -0.90 -18.41
CA TRP A 127 9.87 -0.47 -17.17
C TRP A 127 10.94 -0.18 -16.13
N GLU A 128 10.82 0.94 -15.46
CA GLU A 128 11.58 1.26 -14.25
C GLU A 128 10.70 0.98 -13.04
N PHE A 129 11.11 0.04 -12.20
CA PHE A 129 10.47 -0.17 -10.91
C PHE A 129 10.80 1.00 -9.99
N ILE A 130 9.76 1.66 -9.45
CA ILE A 130 9.93 2.78 -8.52
C ILE A 130 9.71 2.31 -7.09
N SER A 131 8.56 1.68 -6.80
CA SER A 131 8.28 1.22 -5.44
C SER A 131 7.15 0.19 -5.35
N LEU A 132 7.15 -0.55 -4.25
CA LEU A 132 6.03 -1.37 -3.78
C LEU A 132 5.77 -1.00 -2.33
N LYS A 133 4.57 -0.49 -2.02
CA LYS A 133 4.24 0.05 -0.70
C LYS A 133 2.84 -0.37 -0.28
N GLU A 134 2.67 -0.66 1.00
CA GLU A 134 1.35 -0.77 1.62
C GLU A 134 0.85 0.64 1.99
N LEU A 135 -0.23 1.10 1.36
CA LEU A 135 -0.83 2.43 1.54
C LEU A 135 -1.51 2.60 2.90
N ASN A 136 -2.09 1.51 3.43
CA ASN A 136 -2.85 1.54 4.69
C ASN A 136 -2.06 1.06 5.91
N LYS A 137 -0.72 1.12 5.85
CA LYS A 137 0.07 1.12 7.08
C LYS A 137 -0.30 2.40 7.85
N ARG A 138 -1.16 2.23 8.86
CA ARG A 138 -1.99 3.28 9.48
C ARG A 138 -1.32 4.66 9.52
N HIS A 139 -1.84 5.53 8.67
CA HIS A 139 -1.67 6.96 8.80
C HIS A 139 -2.56 7.39 9.97
N GLY A 140 -1.98 7.90 11.06
CA GLY A 140 -2.75 8.77 11.94
C GLY A 140 -3.20 10.00 11.14
N ALA A 141 -4.26 10.70 11.57
CA ALA A 141 -4.84 11.86 10.87
C ALA A 141 -3.82 12.97 10.47
N TYR A 142 -2.60 12.91 10.99
CA TYR A 142 -1.54 13.87 10.73
C TYR A 142 -0.20 13.25 10.30
N GLY A 143 -0.08 11.93 10.06
CA GLY A 143 1.20 11.33 9.63
C GLY A 143 1.25 9.81 9.63
N THR A 144 2.23 9.24 8.94
CA THR A 144 2.46 7.78 8.80
C THR A 144 3.33 7.27 9.93
N VAL A 145 2.95 6.15 10.57
CA VAL A 145 3.75 5.52 11.63
C VAL A 145 4.41 4.25 11.12
N TYR A 146 5.74 4.17 11.27
CA TYR A 146 6.56 3.03 10.91
C TYR A 146 7.08 2.33 12.16
N LEU A 147 7.07 1.00 12.16
CA LEU A 147 7.94 0.22 13.06
C LEU A 147 9.39 0.42 12.58
N SER A 148 10.30 0.76 13.49
CA SER A 148 11.68 1.09 13.15
C SER A 148 12.65 0.59 14.22
N PHE A 149 13.91 0.46 13.85
CA PHE A 149 15.00 0.12 14.77
C PHE A 149 15.95 1.32 14.85
N ASN A 150 16.31 1.71 16.08
CA ASN A 150 17.27 2.77 16.36
C ASN A 150 18.41 2.19 17.21
N ASN A 151 19.67 2.48 16.84
CA ASN A 151 20.83 1.90 17.51
C ASN A 151 20.96 2.24 19.01
N GLU A 152 20.37 3.35 19.47
CA GLU A 152 20.39 3.78 20.87
C GLU A 152 19.10 3.43 21.62
N LEU A 153 17.96 3.42 20.91
CA LEU A 153 16.61 3.29 21.49
C LEU A 153 15.94 1.94 21.21
N ASP A 154 16.60 1.05 20.46
CA ASP A 154 16.10 -0.26 20.03
C ASP A 154 14.82 -0.14 19.16
N ILE A 155 13.85 -1.04 19.32
CA ILE A 155 12.58 -1.05 18.60
C ILE A 155 11.70 0.13 19.02
N ILE A 156 11.35 0.96 18.04
CA ILE A 156 10.55 2.17 18.22
C ILE A 156 9.46 2.30 17.15
N ALA A 157 8.50 3.19 17.40
CA ALA A 157 7.62 3.71 16.37
C ALA A 157 8.15 5.07 15.87
N ALA A 158 8.25 5.22 14.55
CA ALA A 158 8.68 6.44 13.88
C ALA A 158 7.50 7.04 13.11
N LYS A 159 6.98 8.19 13.56
CA LYS A 159 5.91 8.91 12.88
C LYS A 159 6.49 10.01 12.00
N VAL A 160 6.22 9.93 10.72
CA VAL A 160 6.57 10.97 9.74
C VAL A 160 5.32 11.76 9.40
N MET A 161 5.40 13.08 9.50
CA MET A 161 4.29 13.98 9.22
C MET A 161 4.77 15.26 8.54
N ARG A 162 3.89 15.96 7.83
CA ARG A 162 4.25 17.28 7.29
C ARG A 162 4.50 18.27 8.42
N ILE A 163 5.53 19.09 8.28
CA ILE A 163 5.91 20.07 9.31
C ILE A 163 4.80 21.10 9.57
N GLU A 164 4.02 21.45 8.55
CA GLU A 164 2.85 22.35 8.64
C GLU A 164 1.71 21.81 9.53
N LYS A 165 1.74 20.52 9.86
CA LYS A 165 0.79 19.85 10.76
C LYS A 165 1.38 19.56 12.14
N PHE A 166 2.64 19.90 12.37
CA PHE A 166 3.29 19.69 13.66
C PHE A 166 2.81 20.75 14.66
N ASP A 167 2.18 20.32 15.76
CA ASP A 167 1.81 21.23 16.86
C ASP A 167 2.93 21.22 17.92
N GLU A 168 3.68 22.31 17.98
CA GLU A 168 4.77 22.49 18.95
C GLU A 168 4.28 22.44 20.40
N ARG A 169 3.02 22.81 20.66
CA ARG A 169 2.44 22.76 22.01
C ARG A 169 2.16 21.33 22.44
N GLU A 170 1.72 20.46 21.51
CA GLU A 170 1.58 19.03 21.79
C GLU A 170 2.95 18.41 22.11
N TRP A 171 4.00 18.84 21.39
CA TRP A 171 5.37 18.38 21.63
C TRP A 171 5.93 18.84 22.99
N ASP A 172 5.71 20.11 23.37
CA ASP A 172 6.11 20.64 24.68
C ASP A 172 5.40 19.90 25.83
N ALA A 173 4.09 19.64 25.67
CA ALA A 173 3.33 18.84 26.63
C ALA A 173 3.86 17.41 26.75
N ALA A 174 4.17 16.76 25.63
CA ALA A 174 4.79 15.44 25.62
C ALA A 174 6.16 15.43 26.31
N GLY A 175 6.97 16.48 26.12
CA GLY A 175 8.25 16.66 26.82
C GLY A 175 8.10 16.73 28.34
N LYS A 176 7.09 17.46 28.84
CA LYS A 176 6.77 17.54 30.27
C LYS A 176 6.34 16.18 30.83
N LEU A 177 5.52 15.43 30.12
CA LEU A 177 5.04 14.09 30.53
C LEU A 177 6.15 13.03 30.62
N ASN A 178 7.29 13.26 29.98
CA ASN A 178 8.45 12.37 30.09
C ASN A 178 9.31 12.61 31.34
N GLN A 179 9.14 13.75 32.02
CA GLN A 179 9.87 14.04 33.26
C GLN A 179 9.43 13.05 34.35
N HIS A 180 10.37 12.66 35.22
CA HIS A 180 10.13 11.60 36.21
C HIS A 180 8.92 11.88 37.11
N GLU A 181 8.68 13.15 37.43
CA GLU A 181 7.58 13.62 38.28
C GLU A 181 6.19 13.47 37.63
N PHE A 182 6.12 13.34 36.30
CA PHE A 182 4.89 13.24 35.51
C PHE A 182 4.77 11.91 34.75
N GLN A 183 5.64 10.94 35.03
CA GLN A 183 5.63 9.65 34.33
C GLN A 183 4.32 8.89 34.59
N CYS A 184 3.64 8.53 33.50
CA CYS A 184 2.41 7.74 33.53
C CYS A 184 2.57 6.50 32.63
N PRO A 185 2.38 5.27 33.15
CA PRO A 185 2.53 4.04 32.36
C PRO A 185 1.42 3.85 31.33
N PHE A 186 0.34 4.65 31.39
CA PHE A 186 -0.79 4.60 30.47
C PHE A 186 -0.68 5.59 29.30
N ILE A 187 0.37 6.42 29.29
CA ILE A 187 0.62 7.39 28.23
C ILE A 187 1.85 6.93 27.46
N MET A 188 1.71 6.84 26.13
CA MET A 188 2.81 6.50 25.24
C MET A 188 3.91 7.56 25.31
N LYS A 189 5.16 7.14 25.52
CA LYS A 189 6.26 8.08 25.61
C LYS A 189 6.76 8.53 24.24
N TYR A 190 6.94 9.84 24.12
CA TYR A 190 7.56 10.48 22.97
C TYR A 190 9.05 10.60 23.24
N LEU A 191 9.91 9.95 22.45
CA LEU A 191 11.33 9.84 22.76
C LEU A 191 12.14 11.00 22.20
N ARG A 192 11.94 11.32 20.92
CA ARG A 192 12.66 12.39 20.20
C ARG A 192 11.81 12.94 19.06
N ALA A 193 12.05 14.18 18.65
CA ALA A 193 11.52 14.73 17.42
C ALA A 193 12.62 15.44 16.62
N LYS A 194 12.49 15.45 15.29
CA LYS A 194 13.38 16.16 14.39
C LYS A 194 12.58 16.76 13.24
N ALA A 195 12.71 18.07 13.07
CA ALA A 195 12.19 18.78 11.90
C ALA A 195 13.17 18.65 10.72
N PHE A 196 12.60 18.52 9.54
CA PHE A 196 13.24 18.60 8.22
C PHE A 196 12.58 19.72 7.41
N GLN A 197 12.99 19.92 6.15
CA GLN A 197 12.48 21.01 5.32
C GLN A 197 10.95 20.98 5.14
N THR A 198 10.37 19.81 4.91
CA THR A 198 8.93 19.63 4.64
C THR A 198 8.21 18.81 5.70
N ASP A 199 8.96 18.07 6.53
CA ASP A 199 8.43 17.02 7.38
C ASP A 199 9.00 17.10 8.80
N ALA A 200 8.27 16.55 9.76
CA ALA A 200 8.72 16.22 11.10
C ALA A 200 8.73 14.70 11.29
N LEU A 201 9.80 14.21 11.90
CA LEU A 201 9.92 12.85 12.39
C LEU A 201 9.78 12.86 13.91
N ILE A 202 8.88 12.03 14.43
CA ILE A 202 8.67 11.83 15.87
C ILE A 202 8.95 10.37 16.19
N LEU A 203 9.90 10.12 17.09
CA LEU A 203 10.22 8.79 17.62
C LEU A 203 9.45 8.59 18.92
N MET A 204 8.77 7.46 19.07
CA MET A 204 7.96 7.12 20.24
C MET A 204 8.09 5.63 20.59
N GLU A 205 7.68 5.26 21.80
CA GLU A 205 7.59 3.85 22.20
C GLU A 205 6.68 3.06 21.25
N TYR A 206 7.10 1.84 20.90
CA TYR A 206 6.31 0.97 20.06
C TYR A 206 5.27 0.18 20.87
N ALA A 207 3.99 0.36 20.55
CA ALA A 207 2.90 -0.44 21.11
C ALA A 207 2.60 -1.66 20.24
N ASN A 208 2.98 -2.85 20.72
CA ASN A 208 2.84 -4.13 20.01
C ASN A 208 1.39 -4.63 19.89
N ALA A 209 0.45 -4.08 20.65
CA ALA A 209 -0.94 -4.56 20.72
C ALA A 209 -1.87 -4.03 19.61
N LYS A 210 -1.35 -3.21 18.67
CA LYS A 210 -2.14 -2.42 17.69
C LYS A 210 -3.06 -1.40 18.41
N SER A 211 -3.94 -0.72 17.68
CA SER A 211 -4.86 0.27 18.30
C SER A 211 -6.00 -0.41 19.04
N LEU A 212 -6.61 0.35 19.97
CA LEU A 212 -7.85 -0.04 20.65
C LEU A 212 -8.94 -0.49 19.66
N ASP A 213 -9.17 0.29 18.61
CA ASP A 213 -10.16 -0.03 17.57
C ASP A 213 -9.88 -1.38 16.89
N SER A 214 -8.61 -1.72 16.63
CA SER A 214 -8.24 -3.05 16.14
C SER A 214 -8.55 -4.14 17.15
N ILE A 215 -8.23 -3.90 18.42
CA ILE A 215 -8.41 -4.89 19.49
C ILE A 215 -9.91 -5.17 19.68
N VAL A 216 -10.75 -4.14 19.67
CA VAL A 216 -12.20 -4.25 19.87
C VAL A 216 -12.89 -4.90 18.67
N LYS A 217 -12.42 -4.65 17.44
CA LYS A 217 -12.98 -5.26 16.21
C LYS A 217 -12.52 -6.71 15.99
N ASP A 218 -11.43 -7.12 16.62
CA ASP A 218 -10.88 -8.46 16.49
C ASP A 218 -11.70 -9.48 17.28
N LYS A 219 -12.71 -10.05 16.61
CA LYS A 219 -13.59 -11.09 17.17
C LYS A 219 -12.89 -12.40 17.51
N THR A 220 -11.62 -12.57 17.12
CA THR A 220 -10.85 -13.78 17.44
C THR A 220 -10.21 -13.70 18.83
N LYS A 221 -10.10 -12.49 19.41
CA LYS A 221 -9.62 -12.31 20.77
C LYS A 221 -10.75 -12.50 21.77
N ASN A 222 -10.65 -13.57 22.56
CA ASN A 222 -11.49 -13.78 23.73
C ASN A 222 -10.99 -12.92 24.90
N LEU A 223 -11.36 -11.64 24.90
CA LEU A 223 -11.13 -10.75 26.05
C LEU A 223 -12.29 -10.89 27.06
N SER A 224 -11.97 -10.81 28.35
CA SER A 224 -13.01 -10.83 29.39
C SER A 224 -13.84 -9.54 29.35
N ASN A 225 -15.07 -9.58 29.85
CA ASN A 225 -15.90 -8.38 30.01
C ASN A 225 -15.21 -7.30 30.85
N GLY A 226 -14.42 -7.71 31.87
CA GLY A 226 -13.62 -6.77 32.67
C GLY A 226 -12.55 -6.08 31.83
N THR A 227 -11.89 -6.81 30.93
CA THR A 227 -10.89 -6.27 30.01
C THR A 227 -11.50 -5.31 29.00
N TYR A 228 -12.66 -5.64 28.42
CA TYR A 228 -13.37 -4.73 27.53
C TYR A 228 -13.82 -3.43 28.23
N ARG A 229 -14.13 -3.46 29.53
CA ARG A 229 -14.49 -2.25 30.29
C ARG A 229 -13.28 -1.38 30.64
N ALA A 230 -12.08 -1.94 30.63
CA ALA A 230 -10.83 -1.21 30.92
C ALA A 230 -10.21 -0.58 29.66
N LEU A 231 -10.70 -0.97 28.48
CA LEU A 231 -10.31 -0.48 27.15
C LEU A 231 -11.19 0.71 26.76
#